data_AF-A0A4D8R3L2-F1
#
_entry.id   AF-A0A4D8R3L2-F1
#
_cell.length_a   1.000
_cell.length_b   1.000
_cell.length_c   1.000
_cell.angle_alpha   90.00
_cell.angle_beta   90.00
_cell.angle_gamma   90.00
#
_symmetry.space_group_name_H-M   'P 1'
#
loop_
_entity.id
_entity.type
_entity.pdbx_description
1 polymer ?
#
loop_
_entity_poly.entity_id
_entity_poly.type
_entity_poly.pdbx_seq_one_letter_code
_entity_poly.pdbx_strand_id
1 'polypeptide(L)'
;MDTVSLSAEAQFRMSGATSFSVTADSLARAEAAANTVPGLNADAERFTPEAMAAHAAWREKHTEYRGKVRDLVNQTFGLDADRNGWSAGGAALTAIRNLAEKNGLIEPEMPPAVASMLQTTGGSMWTGKGGSTGMFDITFLPNGAETGGNLRILFDSGRKASADTSLVDLKTGGTNAQAALSDIRTSALGALLDSAGGWTPSSPANAYAITNGTDGRGGVVGMVIAHGVDDDAKERSATIVRTLQRLISANTPHPR
;
A
#
# COMPACT_ATOMS: atom_id res chain seq x y z
N MET A 1 -4.52 -31.47 6.19
CA MET A 1 -3.45 -30.48 5.97
C MET A 1 -2.51 -30.69 7.12
N ASP A 2 -1.52 -31.56 6.94
CA ASP A 2 -0.69 -32.03 8.04
C ASP A 2 0.58 -31.18 8.07
N THR A 3 0.60 -30.18 8.95
CA THR A 3 1.80 -29.43 9.27
C THR A 3 2.82 -30.36 9.92
N VAL A 4 3.89 -30.69 9.20
CA VAL A 4 5.04 -31.39 9.77
C VAL A 4 5.76 -30.41 10.70
N SER A 5 5.58 -30.60 12.01
CA SER A 5 6.30 -29.84 13.01
C SER A 5 7.65 -30.50 13.26
N LEU A 6 8.74 -29.72 13.16
CA LEU A 6 10.06 -30.18 13.60
C LEU A 6 10.01 -30.52 15.09
N SER A 7 10.69 -31.59 15.50
CA SER A 7 10.82 -31.91 16.92
C SER A 7 11.55 -30.77 17.64
N ALA A 8 11.24 -30.57 18.93
CA ALA A 8 11.88 -29.54 19.74
C ALA A 8 13.43 -29.65 19.72
N GLU A 9 13.95 -30.88 19.61
CA GLU A 9 15.38 -31.13 19.51
C GLU A 9 15.97 -30.72 18.15
N ALA A 10 15.23 -30.89 17.05
CA ALA A 10 15.64 -30.40 15.73
C ALA A 10 15.64 -28.87 15.68
N GLN A 11 14.65 -28.22 16.29
CA GLN A 11 14.58 -26.76 16.41
C GLN A 11 15.76 -26.21 17.24
N PHE A 12 16.12 -26.89 18.34
CA PHE A 12 17.25 -26.51 19.19
C PHE A 12 18.61 -26.67 18.51
N ARG A 13 18.82 -27.70 17.69
CA ARG A 13 20.07 -27.87 16.93
C ARG A 13 20.22 -26.85 15.79
N MET A 14 19.10 -26.40 15.21
CA MET A 14 19.08 -25.42 14.13
C MET A 14 19.34 -23.98 14.61
N SER A 15 19.03 -23.64 15.87
CA SER A 15 19.19 -22.27 16.39
C SER A 15 20.65 -21.82 16.59
N GLY A 16 21.61 -22.75 16.54
CA GLY A 16 23.06 -22.48 16.67
C GLY A 16 23.91 -22.86 15.46
N ALA A 17 23.31 -23.32 14.35
CA ALA A 17 24.06 -23.79 13.18
C ALA A 17 24.51 -22.60 12.30
N THR A 18 25.81 -22.35 12.24
CA THR A 18 26.42 -21.30 11.39
C THR A 18 26.85 -21.79 10.00
N SER A 19 26.83 -23.11 9.76
CA SER A 19 27.01 -23.72 8.44
C SER A 19 26.35 -25.08 8.38
N PHE A 20 25.70 -25.39 7.25
CA PHE A 20 25.13 -26.71 6.97
C PHE A 20 26.04 -27.46 6.01
N SER A 21 26.52 -28.65 6.39
CA SER A 21 27.18 -29.55 5.45
C SER A 21 26.13 -30.51 4.88
N VAL A 22 25.79 -30.31 3.61
CA VAL A 22 24.97 -31.28 2.85
C VAL A 22 25.90 -32.43 2.46
N THR A 23 25.60 -33.63 2.95
CA THR A 23 26.29 -34.86 2.54
C THR A 23 25.58 -35.48 1.35
N ALA A 24 26.32 -36.22 0.51
CA ALA A 24 25.73 -36.94 -0.63
C ALA A 24 24.58 -37.87 -0.19
N ASP A 25 24.70 -38.52 0.97
CA ASP A 25 23.66 -39.36 1.54
C ASP A 25 22.41 -38.58 1.99
N SER A 26 22.59 -37.39 2.58
CA SER A 26 21.45 -36.52 2.92
C SER A 26 20.74 -35.99 1.69
N LEU A 27 21.48 -35.73 0.60
CA LEU A 27 20.91 -35.30 -0.68
C LEU A 27 20.12 -36.45 -1.33
N ALA A 28 20.69 -37.66 -1.37
CA ALA A 28 20.04 -38.85 -1.92
C ALA A 28 18.76 -39.24 -1.16
N ARG A 29 18.74 -39.09 0.18
CA ARG A 29 17.53 -39.30 0.98
C ARG A 29 16.47 -38.23 0.75
N ALA A 30 16.87 -36.97 0.58
CA ALA A 30 15.96 -35.89 0.25
C ALA A 30 15.36 -36.08 -1.16
N GLU A 31 16.15 -36.50 -2.13
CA GLU A 31 15.71 -36.83 -3.50
C GLU A 31 14.75 -38.04 -3.52
N ALA A 32 15.07 -39.11 -2.78
CA ALA A 32 14.18 -40.26 -2.64
C ALA A 32 12.85 -39.88 -1.97
N ALA A 33 12.88 -39.01 -0.95
CA ALA A 33 11.66 -38.51 -0.31
C ALA A 33 10.85 -37.59 -1.24
N ALA A 34 11.52 -36.73 -2.01
CA ALA A 34 10.89 -35.84 -2.98
C ALA A 34 10.13 -36.62 -4.07
N ASN A 35 10.70 -37.73 -4.54
CA ASN A 35 10.07 -38.64 -5.51
C ASN A 35 8.77 -39.30 -5.02
N THR A 36 8.50 -39.26 -3.71
CA THR A 36 7.27 -39.83 -3.12
C THR A 36 6.17 -38.80 -2.88
N VAL A 37 6.45 -37.51 -3.07
CA VAL A 37 5.47 -36.42 -2.91
C VAL A 37 4.82 -36.12 -4.26
N PRO A 38 3.52 -36.42 -4.46
CA PRO A 38 2.84 -36.16 -5.72
C PRO A 38 2.91 -34.67 -6.08
N GLY A 39 3.40 -34.35 -7.29
CA GLY A 39 3.49 -32.98 -7.81
C GLY A 39 4.79 -32.24 -7.48
N LEU A 40 5.60 -32.71 -6.52
CA LEU A 40 6.83 -32.01 -6.11
C LEU A 40 7.89 -31.98 -7.23
N ASN A 41 8.06 -33.07 -7.96
CA ASN A 41 8.96 -33.12 -9.11
C ASN A 41 8.51 -32.18 -10.25
N ALA A 42 7.20 -32.09 -10.48
CA ALA A 42 6.63 -31.21 -11.51
C ALA A 42 6.72 -29.71 -11.16
N ASP A 43 6.85 -29.38 -9.87
CA ASP A 43 7.12 -28.02 -9.41
C ASP A 43 8.63 -27.72 -9.40
N ALA A 44 9.46 -28.69 -9.01
CA ALA A 44 10.93 -28.57 -9.05
C ALA A 44 11.48 -28.37 -10.47
N GLU A 45 10.89 -29.02 -11.47
CA GLU A 45 11.22 -28.85 -12.90
C GLU A 45 11.05 -27.41 -13.41
N ARG A 46 10.30 -26.56 -12.69
CA ARG A 46 10.06 -25.17 -13.08
C ARG A 46 11.13 -24.21 -12.57
N PHE A 47 11.91 -24.62 -11.57
CA PHE A 47 13.01 -23.83 -11.00
C PHE A 47 14.31 -24.07 -11.76
N THR A 48 14.28 -23.90 -13.09
CA THR A 48 15.49 -24.06 -13.92
C THR A 48 16.51 -22.96 -13.59
N PRO A 49 17.82 -23.19 -13.82
CA PRO A 49 18.84 -22.16 -13.66
C PRO A 49 18.52 -20.87 -14.43
N GLU A 50 17.96 -21.00 -15.63
CA GLU A 50 17.54 -19.87 -16.47
C GLU A 50 16.36 -19.11 -15.86
N ALA A 51 15.35 -19.81 -15.32
CA ALA A 51 14.21 -19.18 -14.66
C ALA A 51 14.63 -18.46 -13.36
N MET A 52 15.54 -19.05 -12.60
CA MET A 52 16.11 -18.46 -11.39
C MET A 52 16.96 -17.22 -11.70
N ALA A 53 17.79 -17.28 -12.74
CA ALA A 53 18.57 -16.13 -13.20
C ALA A 53 17.66 -15.00 -13.72
N ALA A 54 16.63 -15.34 -14.51
CA ALA A 54 15.64 -14.38 -14.98
C ALA A 54 14.85 -13.75 -13.82
N HIS A 55 14.52 -14.52 -12.79
CA HIS A 55 13.86 -14.02 -11.59
C HIS A 55 14.75 -13.06 -10.80
N ALA A 56 16.04 -13.37 -10.63
CA ALA A 56 16.99 -12.47 -9.97
C ALA A 56 17.12 -11.14 -10.72
N ALA A 57 17.34 -11.19 -12.05
CA ALA A 57 17.46 -9.99 -12.88
C ALA A 57 16.16 -9.16 -12.92
N TRP A 58 15.00 -9.82 -12.98
CA TRP A 58 13.71 -9.13 -12.91
C TRP A 58 13.49 -8.48 -11.53
N ARG A 59 13.79 -9.17 -10.42
CA ARG A 59 13.65 -8.61 -9.07
C ARG A 59 14.54 -7.40 -8.86
N GLU A 60 15.77 -7.42 -9.33
CA GLU A 60 16.67 -6.26 -9.24
C GLU A 60 16.07 -5.03 -9.95
N LYS A 61 15.63 -5.19 -11.21
CA LYS A 61 14.97 -4.12 -11.96
C LYS A 61 13.68 -3.65 -11.29
N HIS A 62 12.89 -4.58 -10.75
CA HIS A 62 11.63 -4.27 -10.08
C HIS A 62 11.86 -3.52 -8.76
N THR A 63 12.89 -3.89 -8.00
CA THR A 63 13.32 -3.17 -6.79
C THR A 63 13.82 -1.77 -7.13
N GLU A 64 14.64 -1.60 -8.17
CA GLU A 64 15.09 -0.29 -8.64
C GLU A 64 13.89 0.59 -9.06
N TYR A 65 12.96 0.02 -9.83
CA TYR A 65 11.72 0.69 -10.22
C TYR A 65 10.91 1.16 -9.01
N ARG A 66 10.67 0.26 -8.03
CA ARG A 66 9.98 0.59 -6.79
C ARG A 66 10.68 1.69 -6.00
N GLY A 67 12.01 1.69 -5.96
CA GLY A 67 12.81 2.76 -5.36
C GLY A 67 12.54 4.11 -6.03
N LYS A 68 12.63 4.18 -7.36
CA LYS A 68 12.35 5.41 -8.12
C LYS A 68 10.92 5.92 -7.93
N VAL A 69 9.94 5.02 -7.91
CA VAL A 69 8.54 5.38 -7.61
C VAL A 69 8.41 5.93 -6.19
N ARG A 70 9.05 5.29 -5.20
CA ARG A 70 9.06 5.77 -3.81
C ARG A 70 9.66 7.17 -3.72
N ASP A 71 10.79 7.42 -4.34
CA ASP A 71 11.45 8.72 -4.33
C ASP A 71 10.57 9.80 -4.97
N LEU A 72 9.92 9.48 -6.10
CA LEU A 72 8.99 10.39 -6.77
C LEU A 72 7.78 10.73 -5.91
N VAL A 73 7.19 9.74 -5.22
CA VAL A 73 6.08 9.97 -4.28
C VAL A 73 6.54 10.83 -3.11
N ASN A 74 7.70 10.52 -2.53
CA ASN A 74 8.26 11.28 -1.42
C ASN A 74 8.51 12.74 -1.81
N GLN A 75 9.12 12.97 -2.98
CA GLN A 75 9.32 14.32 -3.51
C GLN A 75 7.99 15.05 -3.75
N THR A 76 7.00 14.36 -4.33
CA THR A 76 5.70 14.96 -4.69
C THR A 76 4.90 15.39 -3.47
N PHE A 77 4.98 14.63 -2.37
CA PHE A 77 4.22 14.89 -1.14
C PHE A 77 5.08 15.47 0.00
N GLY A 78 6.36 15.77 -0.25
CA GLY A 78 7.28 16.33 0.74
C GLY A 78 7.53 15.39 1.92
N LEU A 79 7.65 14.09 1.65
CA LEU A 79 7.95 13.05 2.63
C LEU A 79 9.45 12.77 2.68
N ASP A 80 9.94 12.43 3.87
CA ASP A 80 11.32 12.02 4.11
C ASP A 80 11.43 10.49 3.97
N ALA A 81 12.31 10.01 3.07
CA ALA A 81 12.43 8.59 2.78
C ALA A 81 12.87 7.74 3.98
N ASP A 82 13.64 8.33 4.90
CA ASP A 82 14.21 7.67 6.08
C ASP A 82 13.27 7.76 7.29
N ARG A 83 12.34 8.72 7.27
CA ARG A 83 11.43 8.99 8.39
C ARG A 83 9.97 8.77 8.05
N ASN A 84 9.63 8.45 6.81
CA ASN A 84 8.26 8.20 6.37
C ASN A 84 8.14 6.90 5.57
N GLY A 85 7.11 6.13 5.90
CA GLY A 85 6.56 5.07 5.05
C GLY A 85 5.22 5.51 4.48
N TRP A 86 4.81 4.92 3.36
CA TRP A 86 3.48 5.15 2.81
C TRP A 86 2.91 3.89 2.17
N SER A 87 1.58 3.83 2.11
CA SER A 87 0.84 2.81 1.36
C SER A 87 -0.38 3.43 0.70
N ALA A 88 -0.83 2.84 -0.41
CA ALA A 88 -1.93 3.37 -1.20
C ALA A 88 -2.88 2.26 -1.65
N GLY A 89 -4.17 2.56 -1.68
CA GLY A 89 -5.23 1.69 -2.16
C GLY A 89 -6.25 2.43 -3.01
N GLY A 90 -6.97 1.68 -3.85
CA GLY A 90 -8.03 2.20 -4.71
C GLY A 90 -7.55 3.34 -5.61
N ALA A 91 -8.33 4.42 -5.67
CA ALA A 91 -8.03 5.59 -6.49
C ALA A 91 -6.68 6.26 -6.14
N ALA A 92 -6.18 6.12 -4.90
CA ALA A 92 -4.85 6.63 -4.54
C ALA A 92 -3.73 5.86 -5.24
N LEU A 93 -3.85 4.53 -5.33
CA LEU A 93 -2.89 3.69 -6.04
C LEU A 93 -2.89 4.02 -7.53
N THR A 94 -4.07 4.24 -8.12
CA THR A 94 -4.20 4.75 -9.50
C THR A 94 -3.54 6.11 -9.68
N ALA A 95 -3.71 7.05 -8.74
CA ALA A 95 -3.07 8.36 -8.79
C ALA A 95 -1.55 8.26 -8.79
N ILE A 96 -0.97 7.41 -7.94
CA ILE A 96 0.47 7.18 -7.85
C ILE A 96 0.99 6.49 -9.11
N ARG A 97 0.25 5.52 -9.66
CA ARG A 97 0.58 4.91 -10.96
C ARG A 97 0.64 5.98 -12.06
N ASN A 98 -0.39 6.83 -12.16
CA ASN A 98 -0.42 7.91 -13.14
C ASN A 98 0.76 8.89 -12.96
N LEU A 99 1.15 9.17 -11.71
CA LEU A 99 2.34 9.98 -11.41
C LEU A 99 3.62 9.31 -11.93
N ALA A 100 3.80 8.01 -11.68
CA ALA A 100 4.94 7.25 -12.16
C ALA A 100 5.01 7.24 -13.70
N GLU A 101 3.92 6.87 -14.37
CA GLU A 101 3.84 6.81 -15.84
C GLU A 101 4.09 8.17 -16.48
N LYS A 102 3.52 9.25 -15.91
CA LYS A 102 3.75 10.63 -16.38
C LYS A 102 5.23 11.04 -16.30
N ASN A 103 6.00 10.46 -15.39
CA ASN A 103 7.43 10.70 -15.23
C ASN A 103 8.30 9.64 -15.94
N GLY A 104 7.71 8.86 -16.85
CA GLY A 104 8.42 7.86 -17.65
C GLY A 104 8.84 6.61 -16.87
N LEU A 105 8.34 6.42 -15.64
CA LEU A 105 8.59 5.23 -14.85
C LEU A 105 7.60 4.13 -15.26
N ILE A 106 8.07 3.21 -16.09
CA ILE A 106 7.31 2.03 -16.55
C ILE A 106 7.71 0.81 -15.73
N GLU A 107 6.72 0.06 -15.22
CA GLU A 107 6.97 -1.16 -14.44
C GLU A 107 7.65 -2.22 -15.31
N PRO A 108 8.76 -2.83 -14.84
CA PRO A 108 9.41 -3.93 -15.56
C PRO A 108 8.47 -5.13 -15.71
N GLU A 109 8.28 -5.58 -16.95
CA GLU A 109 7.47 -6.76 -17.26
C GLU A 109 8.08 -8.03 -16.64
N MET A 110 7.24 -8.86 -16.03
CA MET A 110 7.66 -10.16 -15.50
C MET A 110 7.94 -11.13 -16.66
N PRO A 111 9.14 -11.71 -16.77
CA PRO A 111 9.44 -12.67 -17.83
C PRO A 111 8.54 -13.92 -17.75
N PRO A 112 8.10 -14.50 -18.89
CA PRO A 112 7.25 -15.70 -18.90
C PRO A 112 7.80 -16.89 -18.13
N ALA A 113 9.13 -17.09 -18.14
CA ALA A 113 9.79 -18.12 -17.37
C ALA A 113 9.61 -17.93 -15.85
N VAL A 114 9.65 -16.68 -15.38
CA VAL A 114 9.42 -16.32 -13.98
C VAL A 114 7.94 -16.50 -13.62
N ALA A 115 7.03 -16.08 -14.50
CA ALA A 115 5.60 -16.27 -14.32
C ALA A 115 5.22 -17.77 -14.19
N SER A 116 5.78 -18.61 -15.05
CA SER A 116 5.62 -20.07 -15.01
C SER A 116 6.19 -20.68 -13.73
N MET A 117 7.41 -20.27 -13.35
CA MET A 117 8.09 -20.71 -12.13
C MET A 117 7.30 -20.36 -10.87
N LEU A 118 6.75 -19.14 -10.79
CA LEU A 118 5.98 -18.66 -9.65
C LEU A 118 4.48 -19.01 -9.71
N GLN A 119 4.04 -19.67 -10.78
CA GLN A 119 2.63 -19.99 -11.04
C GLN A 119 1.70 -18.77 -10.91
N THR A 120 2.12 -17.65 -11.50
CA THR A 120 1.40 -16.37 -11.46
C THR A 120 1.22 -15.83 -12.87
N THR A 121 0.18 -15.04 -13.10
CA THR A 121 -0.02 -14.33 -14.37
C THR A 121 0.74 -13.00 -14.45
N GLY A 122 1.62 -12.73 -13.48
CA GLY A 122 2.35 -11.48 -13.35
C GLY A 122 1.88 -10.69 -12.13
N GLY A 123 2.75 -10.48 -11.17
CA GLY A 123 2.50 -9.58 -10.04
C GLY A 123 2.84 -8.14 -10.45
N SER A 124 1.86 -7.25 -10.41
CA SER A 124 2.09 -5.80 -10.56
C SER A 124 2.06 -5.14 -9.18
N MET A 125 2.94 -4.17 -8.95
CA MET A 125 2.85 -3.33 -7.75
C MET A 125 1.60 -2.43 -7.75
N TRP A 126 0.93 -2.32 -8.89
CA TRP A 126 -0.30 -1.55 -9.06
C TRP A 126 -1.57 -2.40 -8.88
N THR A 127 -1.43 -3.69 -8.57
CA THR A 127 -2.59 -4.56 -8.32
C THR A 127 -3.34 -4.08 -7.07
N GLY A 128 -4.58 -3.65 -7.24
CA GLY A 128 -5.48 -3.23 -6.17
C GLY A 128 -6.93 -3.28 -6.60
N LYS A 129 -7.87 -3.24 -5.64
CA LYS A 129 -9.30 -3.09 -5.95
C LYS A 129 -9.51 -1.70 -6.54
N GLY A 130 -9.82 -1.63 -7.84
CA GLY A 130 -10.22 -0.38 -8.49
C GLY A 130 -11.49 0.20 -7.86
N GLY A 131 -11.77 1.48 -8.09
CA GLY A 131 -12.95 2.15 -7.56
C GLY A 131 -12.82 3.67 -7.59
N SER A 132 -13.91 4.35 -7.21
CA SER A 132 -13.95 5.81 -7.11
C SER A 132 -13.38 6.34 -5.79
N THR A 133 -13.09 5.48 -4.81
CA THR A 133 -12.52 5.90 -3.52
C THR A 133 -11.05 5.50 -3.40
N GLY A 134 -10.28 6.32 -2.70
CA GLY A 134 -8.85 6.12 -2.50
C GLY A 134 -8.46 6.21 -1.04
N MET A 135 -7.46 5.42 -0.67
CA MET A 135 -6.82 5.43 0.65
C MET A 135 -5.33 5.71 0.48
N PHE A 136 -4.80 6.67 1.21
CA PHE A 136 -3.37 6.95 1.27
C PHE A 136 -2.93 7.06 2.73
N ASP A 137 -2.10 6.12 3.16
CA ASP A 137 -1.56 6.07 4.51
C ASP A 137 -0.12 6.56 4.50
N ILE A 138 0.22 7.41 5.46
CA ILE A 138 1.58 7.87 5.74
C ILE A 138 1.89 7.50 7.18
N THR A 139 2.95 6.72 7.37
CA THR A 139 3.50 6.39 8.68
C THR A 139 4.73 7.26 8.90
N PHE A 140 4.80 7.93 10.04
CA PHE A 140 5.96 8.70 10.47
C PHE A 140 6.77 7.80 11.39
N LEU A 141 8.06 7.66 11.14
CA LEU A 141 8.99 6.80 11.85
C LEU A 141 10.12 7.68 12.39
N PRO A 142 9.94 8.37 13.53
CA PRO A 142 11.01 9.15 14.13
C PRO A 142 12.17 8.21 14.52
N ASN A 143 13.33 8.40 13.88
CA ASN A 143 14.56 7.65 14.14
C ASN A 143 14.42 6.12 13.97
N GLY A 144 13.54 5.65 13.08
CA GLY A 144 13.32 4.22 12.84
C GLY A 144 12.58 3.46 13.95
N ALA A 145 12.02 4.16 14.95
CA ALA A 145 11.20 3.55 15.99
C ALA A 145 9.74 3.37 15.54
N GLU A 146 9.14 2.22 15.87
CA GLU A 146 7.74 1.83 15.54
C GLU A 146 6.67 2.70 16.24
N THR A 147 7.05 3.61 17.13
CA THR A 147 6.12 4.42 17.94
C THR A 147 5.80 5.78 17.33
N GLY A 148 6.08 6.00 16.05
CA GLY A 148 5.73 7.25 15.41
C GLY A 148 4.25 7.37 15.04
N GLY A 149 3.81 8.59 14.74
CA GLY A 149 2.42 8.84 14.40
C GLY A 149 2.06 8.37 12.98
N ASN A 150 0.77 8.36 12.67
CA ASN A 150 0.28 7.98 11.34
C ASN A 150 -0.88 8.87 10.88
N LEU A 151 -0.93 9.04 9.58
CA LEU A 151 -1.96 9.79 8.87
C LEU A 151 -2.62 8.86 7.86
N ARG A 152 -3.93 8.68 7.95
CA ARG A 152 -4.73 7.97 6.95
C ARG A 152 -5.64 8.96 6.25
N ILE A 153 -5.52 9.03 4.93
CA ILE A 153 -6.33 9.91 4.09
C ILE A 153 -7.26 9.05 3.26
N LEU A 154 -8.56 9.30 3.39
CA LEU A 154 -9.61 8.68 2.59
C LEU A 154 -10.23 9.76 1.69
N PHE A 155 -10.44 9.48 0.42
CA PHE A 155 -11.06 10.44 -0.49
C PHE A 155 -11.92 9.78 -1.56
N ASP A 156 -12.84 10.55 -2.13
CA ASP A 156 -13.64 10.17 -3.30
C ASP A 156 -13.08 10.92 -4.51
N SER A 157 -12.65 10.20 -5.54
CA SER A 157 -12.12 10.78 -6.77
C SER A 157 -13.20 11.44 -7.63
N GLY A 158 -14.47 11.10 -7.43
CA GLY A 158 -15.61 11.74 -8.10
C GLY A 158 -15.92 13.13 -7.54
N ARG A 159 -15.49 13.44 -6.31
CA ARG A 159 -15.72 14.73 -5.65
C ARG A 159 -14.46 15.59 -5.72
N LYS A 160 -14.44 16.65 -6.53
CA LYS A 160 -13.24 17.48 -6.75
C LYS A 160 -13.01 18.46 -5.60
N ALA A 161 -11.82 18.45 -4.98
CA ALA A 161 -11.41 19.49 -4.04
C ALA A 161 -11.31 20.86 -4.74
N SER A 162 -11.96 21.89 -4.16
CA SER A 162 -11.84 23.28 -4.60
C SER A 162 -10.60 23.97 -4.01
N ALA A 163 -10.31 25.20 -4.43
CA ALA A 163 -9.26 26.02 -3.79
C ALA A 163 -9.62 26.35 -2.33
N ASP A 164 -10.91 26.55 -2.07
CA ASP A 164 -11.48 26.95 -0.77
C ASP A 164 -11.76 25.76 0.15
N THR A 165 -10.90 24.74 0.10
CA THR A 165 -11.07 23.55 0.95
C THR A 165 -10.82 23.93 2.41
N SER A 166 -11.69 23.47 3.31
CA SER A 166 -11.53 23.65 4.75
C SER A 166 -11.47 22.31 5.47
N LEU A 167 -10.92 22.33 6.69
CA LEU A 167 -10.89 21.19 7.59
C LEU A 167 -11.90 21.39 8.72
N VAL A 168 -12.78 20.41 8.90
CA VAL A 168 -13.72 20.36 10.02
C VAL A 168 -13.26 19.27 10.98
N ASP A 169 -12.95 19.66 12.22
CA ASP A 169 -12.61 18.72 13.29
C ASP A 169 -13.85 17.92 13.72
N LEU A 170 -13.81 16.62 13.44
CA LEU A 170 -14.94 15.71 13.66
C LEU A 170 -15.11 15.31 15.12
N LYS A 171 -14.10 15.52 15.99
CA LYS A 171 -14.21 15.23 17.43
C LYS A 171 -14.96 16.30 18.19
N THR A 172 -15.00 17.54 17.69
CA THR A 172 -15.66 18.65 18.39
C THR A 172 -17.16 18.42 18.64
N GLY A 173 -17.80 17.58 17.84
CA GLY A 173 -19.23 17.24 17.98
C GLY A 173 -20.19 18.40 17.71
N GLY A 174 -19.70 19.56 17.24
CA GLY A 174 -20.54 20.69 16.85
C GLY A 174 -21.35 20.43 15.58
N THR A 175 -22.28 21.33 15.25
CA THR A 175 -23.21 21.15 14.12
C THR A 175 -22.50 20.85 12.78
N ASN A 176 -21.42 21.57 12.48
CA ASN A 176 -20.65 21.34 11.25
C ASN A 176 -19.95 19.97 11.25
N ALA A 177 -19.41 19.55 12.39
CA ALA A 177 -18.77 18.25 12.55
C ALA A 177 -19.79 17.10 12.40
N GLN A 178 -20.98 17.25 12.99
CA GLN A 178 -22.07 16.28 12.85
C GLN A 178 -22.58 16.19 11.41
N ALA A 179 -22.76 17.32 10.73
CA ALA A 179 -23.18 17.37 9.33
C ALA A 179 -22.14 16.71 8.41
N ALA A 180 -20.87 17.05 8.57
CA ALA A 180 -19.78 16.44 7.79
C ALA A 180 -19.66 14.93 8.05
N LEU A 181 -19.76 14.50 9.31
CA LEU A 181 -19.74 13.07 9.65
C LEU A 181 -20.93 12.32 9.04
N SER A 182 -22.11 12.95 8.99
CA SER A 182 -23.29 12.39 8.34
C SER A 182 -23.11 12.22 6.82
N ASP A 183 -22.57 13.24 6.13
CA ASP A 183 -22.24 13.15 4.68
C ASP A 183 -21.20 12.07 4.42
N ILE A 184 -20.16 11.95 5.26
CA ILE A 184 -19.18 10.86 5.16
C ILE A 184 -19.87 9.51 5.25
N ARG A 185 -20.65 9.27 6.32
CA ARG A 185 -21.28 7.96 6.60
C ARG A 185 -22.28 7.53 5.54
N THR A 186 -22.96 8.48 4.89
CA THR A 186 -23.96 8.18 3.86
C THR A 186 -23.38 8.10 2.45
N SER A 187 -22.08 8.39 2.27
CA SER A 187 -21.38 8.37 0.98
C SER A 187 -20.50 7.13 0.81
N ALA A 188 -19.86 7.01 -0.36
CA ALA A 188 -18.86 5.97 -0.64
C ALA A 188 -17.65 6.05 0.33
N LEU A 189 -17.38 7.21 0.93
CA LEU A 189 -16.37 7.37 1.96
C LEU A 189 -16.72 6.61 3.24
N GLY A 190 -18.01 6.50 3.59
CA GLY A 190 -18.46 5.73 4.75
C GLY A 190 -18.13 4.25 4.62
N ALA A 191 -18.44 3.65 3.47
CA ALA A 191 -18.08 2.26 3.19
C ALA A 191 -16.55 2.03 3.19
N LEU A 192 -15.78 2.97 2.64
CA LEU A 192 -14.32 2.89 2.70
C LEU A 192 -13.82 3.01 4.14
N LEU A 193 -14.36 3.95 4.92
CA LEU A 193 -14.04 4.13 6.34
C LEU A 193 -14.28 2.84 7.13
N ASP A 194 -15.43 2.19 6.95
CA ASP A 194 -15.75 0.93 7.63
C ASP A 194 -14.76 -0.17 7.24
N SER A 195 -14.41 -0.28 5.96
CA SER A 195 -13.40 -1.24 5.48
C SER A 195 -11.99 -0.96 6.00
N ALA A 196 -11.70 0.29 6.37
CA ALA A 196 -10.44 0.75 6.92
C ALA A 196 -10.38 0.67 8.46
N GLY A 197 -11.31 -0.04 9.11
CA GLY A 197 -11.36 -0.22 10.56
C GLY A 197 -12.33 0.72 11.28
N GLY A 198 -13.04 1.57 10.54
CA GLY A 198 -13.98 2.53 11.09
C GLY A 198 -13.32 3.71 11.80
N TRP A 199 -14.13 4.68 12.20
CA TRP A 199 -13.76 5.73 13.15
C TRP A 199 -15.02 6.32 13.79
N THR A 200 -14.90 6.72 15.05
CA THR A 200 -15.94 7.42 15.81
C THR A 200 -15.34 8.58 16.59
N PRO A 201 -16.15 9.58 17.00
CA PRO A 201 -15.65 10.67 17.85
C PRO A 201 -15.02 10.21 19.18
N SER A 202 -15.39 9.02 19.68
CA SER A 202 -14.79 8.39 20.85
C SER A 202 -13.46 7.68 20.59
N SER A 203 -13.02 7.61 19.33
CA SER A 203 -11.75 6.96 18.96
C SER A 203 -10.54 7.74 19.49
N PRO A 204 -9.44 7.04 19.82
CA PRO A 204 -8.23 7.71 20.30
C PRO A 204 -7.64 8.64 19.24
N ALA A 205 -7.60 8.21 17.98
CA ALA A 205 -7.17 9.04 16.86
C ALA A 205 -8.13 10.23 16.61
N ASN A 206 -7.57 11.39 16.25
CA ASN A 206 -8.35 12.53 15.78
C ASN A 206 -8.78 12.30 14.33
N ALA A 207 -9.85 12.97 13.91
CA ALA A 207 -10.25 12.95 12.52
C ALA A 207 -10.79 14.29 12.05
N TYR A 208 -10.54 14.57 10.78
CA TYR A 208 -10.88 15.81 10.11
C TYR A 208 -11.60 15.51 8.81
N ALA A 209 -12.72 16.19 8.53
CA ALA A 209 -13.31 16.18 7.21
C ALA A 209 -12.70 17.28 6.35
N ILE A 210 -12.35 16.95 5.11
CA ILE A 210 -11.95 17.90 4.08
C ILE A 210 -13.20 18.28 3.28
N THR A 211 -13.60 19.55 3.34
CA THR A 211 -14.87 20.02 2.75
C THR A 211 -14.65 21.12 1.71
N ASN A 212 -15.50 21.17 0.68
CA ASN A 212 -15.49 22.22 -0.34
C ASN A 212 -16.24 23.48 0.12
N GLY A 213 -15.70 24.20 1.09
CA GLY A 213 -16.28 25.45 1.57
C GLY A 213 -15.73 25.85 2.93
N THR A 214 -15.59 27.14 3.18
CA THR A 214 -14.93 27.68 4.38
C THR A 214 -15.76 27.52 5.65
N ASP A 215 -17.06 27.23 5.55
CA ASP A 215 -18.00 27.14 6.66
C ASP A 215 -18.45 25.70 6.99
N GLY A 216 -17.85 24.69 6.35
CA GLY A 216 -18.20 23.28 6.54
C GLY A 216 -19.56 22.87 5.93
N ARG A 217 -20.23 23.77 5.19
CA ARG A 217 -21.48 23.45 4.45
C ARG A 217 -21.21 22.98 3.03
N GLY A 218 -19.96 23.04 2.60
CA GLY A 218 -19.46 22.40 1.39
C GLY A 218 -19.51 20.88 1.47
N GLY A 219 -19.74 20.21 0.34
CA GLY A 219 -19.69 18.74 0.30
C GLY A 219 -18.33 18.20 0.73
N VAL A 220 -18.32 17.05 1.42
CA VAL A 220 -17.09 16.41 1.89
C VAL A 220 -16.37 15.75 0.71
N VAL A 221 -15.09 16.06 0.52
CA VAL A 221 -14.27 15.47 -0.56
C VAL A 221 -13.29 14.42 -0.03
N GLY A 222 -13.03 14.43 1.26
CA GLY A 222 -12.19 13.44 1.92
C GLY A 222 -12.27 13.52 3.43
N MET A 223 -11.63 12.56 4.07
CA MET A 223 -11.51 12.45 5.52
C MET A 223 -10.06 12.09 5.85
N VAL A 224 -9.60 12.58 6.99
CA VAL A 224 -8.26 12.34 7.51
C VAL A 224 -8.40 11.76 8.90
N ILE A 225 -7.70 10.69 9.19
CA ILE A 225 -7.56 10.12 10.54
C ILE A 225 -6.09 10.30 10.93
N ALA A 226 -5.85 10.99 12.04
CA ALA A 226 -4.52 11.34 12.52
C ALA A 226 -4.29 10.77 13.92
N HIS A 227 -3.14 10.15 14.12
CA HIS A 227 -2.71 9.64 15.41
C HIS A 227 -1.32 10.20 15.73
N GLY A 228 -1.25 11.16 16.65
CA GLY A 228 0.00 11.79 17.08
C GLY A 228 0.66 12.71 16.05
N VAL A 229 -0.05 13.09 14.97
CA VAL A 229 0.43 13.94 13.85
C VAL A 229 -0.64 14.95 13.41
N ASP A 230 -1.33 15.54 14.37
CA ASP A 230 -2.46 16.43 14.12
C ASP A 230 -2.09 17.72 13.38
N ASP A 231 -0.91 18.26 13.65
CA ASP A 231 -0.43 19.47 12.99
C ASP A 231 -0.12 19.20 11.51
N ASP A 232 0.55 18.08 11.20
CA ASP A 232 0.75 17.60 9.83
C ASP A 232 -0.58 17.36 9.11
N ALA A 233 -1.54 16.75 9.81
CA ALA A 233 -2.87 16.50 9.27
C ALA A 233 -3.56 17.81 8.85
N LYS A 234 -3.47 18.86 9.68
CA LYS A 234 -4.08 20.16 9.43
C LYS A 234 -3.37 20.94 8.33
N GLU A 235 -2.05 20.86 8.27
CA GLU A 235 -1.25 21.61 7.31
C GLU A 235 -1.31 21.01 5.89
N ARG A 236 -1.25 19.68 5.76
CA ARG A 236 -0.90 19.05 4.47
C ARG A 236 -2.02 18.27 3.81
N SER A 237 -2.98 17.73 4.56
CA SER A 237 -3.91 16.73 4.04
C SER A 237 -4.77 17.22 2.86
N ALA A 238 -5.26 18.46 2.92
CA ALA A 238 -6.05 19.03 1.83
C ALA A 238 -5.23 19.13 0.52
N THR A 239 -3.96 19.53 0.63
CA THR A 239 -3.03 19.59 -0.51
C THR A 239 -2.76 18.20 -1.07
N ILE A 240 -2.52 17.21 -0.21
CA ILE A 240 -2.29 15.81 -0.61
C ILE A 240 -3.50 15.28 -1.39
N VAL A 241 -4.73 15.41 -0.85
CA VAL A 241 -5.96 14.97 -1.54
C VAL A 241 -6.12 15.66 -2.89
N ARG A 242 -5.94 16.98 -2.94
CA ARG A 242 -6.05 17.75 -4.19
C ARG A 242 -5.03 17.30 -5.23
N THR A 243 -3.82 16.94 -4.82
CA THR A 243 -2.78 16.42 -5.72
C THR A 243 -3.16 15.04 -6.24
N LEU A 244 -3.60 14.12 -5.38
CA LEU A 244 -4.06 12.78 -5.79
C LEU A 244 -5.22 12.86 -6.79
N GLN A 245 -6.23 13.68 -6.52
CA GLN A 245 -7.38 13.85 -7.42
C GLN A 245 -7.01 14.46 -8.78
N ARG A 246 -6.04 15.37 -8.82
CA ARG A 246 -5.50 15.93 -10.08
C ARG A 246 -4.77 14.87 -10.90
N LEU A 247 -3.99 14.00 -10.26
CA LEU A 247 -3.27 12.91 -10.93
C LEU A 247 -4.22 11.88 -11.54
N ILE A 248 -5.40 11.67 -10.94
CA ILE A 248 -6.45 10.83 -11.53
C ILE A 248 -7.06 11.51 -12.76
N SER A 249 -7.42 12.79 -12.64
CA SER A 249 -8.10 13.54 -13.70
C SER A 249 -7.25 13.82 -14.93
N ALA A 250 -5.92 13.90 -14.78
CA ALA A 250 -4.99 14.24 -15.86
C ALA A 250 -4.79 13.11 -16.89
N ASN A 251 -5.21 11.88 -16.58
CA ASN A 251 -5.06 10.70 -17.45
C ASN A 251 -6.37 10.26 -18.11
N THR A 252 -7.46 11.03 -17.97
CA THR A 252 -8.70 10.79 -18.71
C THR A 252 -8.52 11.32 -20.14
N PRO A 253 -8.55 10.49 -21.20
CA PRO A 253 -8.53 11.01 -22.56
C PRO A 253 -9.74 11.91 -22.75
N HIS A 254 -9.55 13.13 -23.25
CA HIS A 254 -10.67 13.93 -23.71
C HIS A 254 -11.41 13.14 -24.80
N PRO A 255 -12.75 12.95 -24.69
CA PRO A 255 -13.52 12.52 -25.84
C PRO A 255 -13.36 13.61 -26.90
N ARG A 256 -12.85 13.21 -28.07
CA ARG A 256 -12.86 14.04 -29.27
C ARG A 256 -14.28 14.18 -29.80
#